data_AF-A0A3D3TDJ6-F1
#
_entry.id   AF-A0A3D3TDJ6-F1
#
_cell.length_a   1.000
_cell.length_b   1.000
_cell.length_c   1.000
_cell.angle_alpha   90.00
_cell.angle_beta   90.00
_cell.angle_gamma   90.00
#
_symmetry.space_group_name_H-M   'P 1'
#
loop_
_entity.id
_entity.type
_entity.pdbx_description
1 polymer ?
#
loop_
_entity_poly.entity_id
_entity_poly.type
_entity_poly.pdbx_seq_one_letter_code
_entity_poly.pdbx_strand_id
1 'polypeptide(L)'
;MEFPCIDCKERVNTDLLNGYNDLEDLIAVNDMSKESVVKQGMAQLRKKIYAYSGLFIVYNNLPAYYKIFLCNNCKNKHIAVFGFGESQPGRNLLYISGVWKIK
;
A
#
# COMPACT_ATOMS: atom_id res chain seq x y z
N MET A 1 5.58 12.11 3.86
CA MET A 1 5.15 11.52 5.14
C MET A 1 6.30 10.71 5.72
N GLU A 2 6.34 10.46 7.04
CA GLU A 2 7.48 9.75 7.66
C GLU A 2 7.07 8.43 8.29
N PHE A 3 7.74 7.36 7.88
CA PHE A 3 7.50 6.01 8.41
C PHE A 3 8.72 5.54 9.20
N PRO A 4 8.54 4.96 10.39
CA PRO A 4 9.66 4.35 11.10
C PRO A 4 10.06 3.05 10.41
N CYS A 5 11.36 2.86 10.18
CA CYS A 5 11.89 1.58 9.76
C CYS A 5 11.53 0.50 10.80
N ILE A 6 11.02 -0.64 10.35
CA ILE A 6 10.57 -1.72 11.23
C ILE A 6 11.73 -2.25 12.08
N ASP A 7 12.92 -2.37 11.49
CA ASP A 7 14.11 -2.93 12.14
C ASP A 7 14.88 -1.91 13.00
N CYS A 8 15.32 -0.78 12.41
CA CYS A 8 16.23 0.15 13.09
C CYS A 8 15.57 1.42 13.64
N LYS A 9 14.25 1.57 13.46
CA LYS A 9 13.43 2.71 13.94
C LYS A 9 13.76 4.10 13.36
N GLU A 10 14.79 4.20 12.52
CA GLU A 10 15.09 5.41 11.74
C GLU A 10 13.85 5.88 10.95
N ARG A 11 13.58 7.19 10.96
CA ARG A 11 12.45 7.77 10.22
C ARG A 11 12.82 7.93 8.76
N VAL A 12 11.99 7.36 7.88
CA VAL A 12 12.17 7.47 6.43
C VAL A 12 11.10 8.38 5.87
N ASN A 13 11.52 9.49 5.27
CA ASN A 13 10.63 10.37 4.53
C ASN A 13 10.25 9.70 3.20
N THR A 14 8.95 9.56 2.96
CA THR A 14 8.39 8.98 1.74
C THR A 14 7.22 9.84 1.28
N ASP A 15 7.25 10.27 0.03
CA ASP A 15 6.10 10.85 -0.65
C ASP A 15 5.23 9.73 -1.22
N LEU A 16 4.10 9.42 -0.60
CA LEU A 16 3.22 8.34 -1.06
C LEU A 16 2.52 8.67 -2.39
N LEU A 17 2.29 9.94 -2.70
CA LEU A 17 1.47 10.35 -3.86
C LEU A 17 2.29 10.57 -5.13
N ASN A 18 3.62 10.44 -5.05
CA ASN A 18 4.50 10.50 -6.20
C ASN A 18 5.10 9.10 -6.48
N GLY A 19 4.90 8.56 -7.68
CA GLY A 19 5.50 7.28 -8.09
C GLY A 19 5.04 6.07 -7.26
N TYR A 20 3.74 5.97 -6.97
CA TYR A 20 3.09 4.77 -6.44
C TYR A 20 2.55 3.91 -7.59
N ASN A 21 2.25 2.65 -7.30
CA ASN A 21 1.65 1.72 -8.27
C ASN A 21 0.41 1.05 -7.67
N ASP A 22 -0.38 0.39 -8.51
CA ASP A 22 -1.51 -0.43 -8.08
C ASP A 22 -1.01 -1.67 -7.33
N LEU A 23 -1.64 -2.02 -6.20
CA LEU A 23 -1.21 -3.19 -5.41
C LEU A 23 -1.31 -4.50 -6.22
N GLU A 24 -2.16 -4.54 -7.24
CA GLU A 24 -2.28 -5.67 -8.16
C GLU A 24 -1.00 -5.91 -8.98
N ASP A 25 -0.23 -4.86 -9.28
CA ASP A 25 1.05 -4.98 -10.01
C ASP A 25 2.08 -5.79 -9.21
N LEU A 26 2.04 -5.68 -7.88
CA LEU A 26 2.89 -6.46 -6.97
C LEU A 26 2.65 -7.98 -7.10
N ILE A 27 1.41 -8.36 -7.40
CA ILE A 27 1.05 -9.76 -7.65
C ILE A 27 1.54 -10.19 -9.03
N ALA A 28 1.41 -9.32 -10.03
CA ALA A 28 1.80 -9.62 -11.41
C ALA A 28 3.30 -9.89 -11.55
N VAL A 29 4.14 -9.19 -10.77
CA VAL A 29 5.60 -9.42 -10.73
C VAL A 29 6.01 -10.59 -9.82
N ASN A 30 5.04 -11.28 -9.20
CA ASN A 30 5.21 -12.46 -8.36
C ASN A 30 6.03 -12.26 -7.07
N ASP A 31 6.15 -11.01 -6.59
CA ASP A 31 6.78 -10.69 -5.31
C ASP A 31 5.86 -11.01 -4.11
N MET A 32 4.55 -11.16 -4.35
CA MET A 32 3.58 -11.51 -3.31
C MET A 32 2.34 -12.21 -3.89
N SER A 33 1.75 -13.15 -3.14
CA SER A 33 0.49 -13.80 -3.55
C SER A 33 -0.74 -13.02 -3.05
N LYS A 34 -1.88 -13.19 -3.72
CA LYS A 34 -3.15 -12.54 -3.33
C LYS A 34 -3.56 -12.94 -1.91
N GLU A 35 -3.39 -14.21 -1.57
CA GLU A 35 -3.68 -14.77 -0.26
C GLU A 35 -2.79 -14.15 0.82
N SER A 36 -1.52 -13.89 0.49
CA SER A 36 -0.56 -13.26 1.39
C SER A 36 -0.94 -11.82 1.72
N VAL A 37 -1.33 -11.05 0.70
CA VAL A 37 -1.82 -9.66 0.87
C VAL A 37 -3.00 -9.60 1.83
N VAL A 38 -4.00 -10.48 1.64
CA VAL A 38 -5.19 -10.52 2.49
C VAL A 38 -4.87 -11.03 3.89
N LYS A 39 -4.11 -12.13 3.99
CA LYS A 39 -3.76 -12.74 5.28
C LYS A 39 -2.92 -11.82 6.17
N GLN A 40 -2.05 -11.00 5.57
CA GLN A 40 -1.22 -10.03 6.29
C GLN A 40 -1.97 -8.71 6.60
N GLY A 41 -3.23 -8.59 6.17
CA GLY A 41 -4.03 -7.39 6.41
C GLY A 41 -3.61 -6.18 5.59
N MET A 42 -2.89 -6.38 4.48
CA MET A 42 -2.45 -5.27 3.63
C MET A 42 -3.62 -4.62 2.90
N ALA A 43 -4.49 -5.45 2.32
CA ALA A 43 -5.70 -5.02 1.62
C ALA A 43 -6.75 -6.13 1.66
N GLN A 44 -7.97 -5.79 1.28
CA GLN A 44 -9.08 -6.72 1.13
C GLN A 44 -9.38 -6.94 -0.36
N LEU A 45 -9.88 -8.12 -0.71
CA LEU A 45 -10.40 -8.35 -2.04
C LEU A 45 -11.67 -7.54 -2.26
N ARG A 46 -11.74 -6.85 -3.40
CA ARG A 46 -12.97 -6.20 -3.84
C ARG A 46 -14.02 -7.27 -4.12
N LYS A 47 -15.28 -7.01 -3.77
CA LYS A 47 -16.40 -7.89 -4.14
C LYS A 47 -16.50 -7.97 -5.67
N LYS A 48 -16.73 -9.16 -6.23
CA LYS A 48 -16.79 -9.43 -7.69
C LYS A 48 -17.69 -8.48 -8.47
N ILE A 49 -18.77 -7.99 -7.87
CA ILE A 49 -19.71 -7.05 -8.48
C ILE A 49 -19.09 -5.69 -8.85
N TYR A 50 -17.89 -5.38 -8.34
CA TYR A 50 -17.17 -4.12 -8.58
C TYR A 50 -15.82 -4.32 -9.28
N ALA A 51 -15.61 -5.43 -9.99
CA ALA A 51 -14.30 -5.85 -10.50
C ALA A 51 -13.66 -4.92 -11.56
N TYR A 52 -14.39 -3.97 -12.14
CA TYR A 52 -13.89 -3.04 -13.16
C TYR A 52 -12.90 -1.98 -12.63
N SER A 53 -12.69 -1.91 -11.31
CA SER A 53 -11.84 -0.89 -10.65
C SER A 53 -10.70 -1.51 -9.83
N GLY A 54 -10.13 -2.61 -10.33
CA GLY A 54 -9.01 -3.33 -9.71
C GLY A 54 -9.42 -4.32 -8.63
N LEU A 55 -8.49 -5.22 -8.29
CA LEU A 55 -8.74 -6.37 -7.43
C LEU A 55 -8.76 -6.08 -5.93
N PHE A 56 -7.94 -5.14 -5.47
CA PHE A 56 -7.74 -4.85 -4.04
C PHE A 56 -8.31 -3.51 -3.64
N ILE A 57 -8.84 -3.47 -2.41
CA ILE A 57 -9.29 -2.26 -1.74
C ILE A 57 -8.69 -2.15 -0.36
N VAL A 58 -8.53 -0.91 0.07
CA VAL A 58 -8.37 -0.54 1.48
C VAL A 58 -9.55 0.35 1.88
N TYR A 59 -9.71 0.60 3.18
CA TYR A 59 -10.70 1.49 3.80
C TYR A 59 -11.77 2.12 2.90
N ASN A 60 -13.04 1.80 3.16
CA ASN A 60 -14.19 2.38 2.47
C ASN A 60 -14.16 2.21 0.93
N ASN A 61 -13.69 1.05 0.44
CA ASN A 61 -13.60 0.68 -0.98
C ASN A 61 -12.63 1.51 -1.84
N LEU A 62 -11.72 2.27 -1.21
CA LEU A 62 -10.64 2.95 -1.92
C LEU A 62 -9.76 1.91 -2.63
N PRO A 63 -9.33 2.15 -3.88
CA PRO A 63 -8.33 1.31 -4.53
C PRO A 63 -7.07 1.19 -3.67
N ALA A 64 -6.47 0.00 -3.66
CA ALA A 64 -5.25 -0.25 -2.92
C ALA A 64 -4.02 0.04 -3.79
N TYR A 65 -3.18 0.95 -3.34
CA TYR A 65 -1.90 1.31 -3.94
C TYR A 65 -0.75 0.91 -3.03
N TYR A 66 0.45 0.84 -3.60
CA TYR A 66 1.66 0.65 -2.82
C TYR A 66 2.81 1.54 -3.25
N LYS A 67 3.73 1.75 -2.30
CA LYS A 67 5.03 2.36 -2.57
C LYS A 67 6.13 1.62 -1.82
N ILE A 68 7.21 1.30 -2.53
CA ILE A 68 8.42 0.73 -1.95
C ILE A 68 9.37 1.86 -1.55
N PHE A 69 9.99 1.74 -0.39
CA PHE A 69 11.04 2.64 0.06
C PHE A 69 12.14 1.88 0.80
N LEU A 70 13.34 2.45 0.81
CA LEU A 70 14.52 1.90 1.47
C LEU A 70 14.82 2.71 2.73
N CYS A 71 15.20 2.01 3.81
CA CYS A 71 15.75 2.70 4.96
C CYS A 71 17.15 3.22 4.65
N ASN A 72 17.42 4.50 4.88
CA ASN A 72 18.73 5.08 4.62
C ASN A 72 19.83 4.50 5.52
N ASN A 73 19.48 4.07 6.73
CA ASN A 73 20.39 3.50 7.71
C ASN A 73 20.69 2.01 7.45
N CYS A 74 19.70 1.12 7.57
CA CYS A 74 19.91 -0.33 7.45
C CYS A 74 19.68 -0.90 6.04
N LYS A 75 19.28 -0.08 5.05
CA LYS A 75 19.01 -0.48 3.65
C LYS A 75 17.89 -1.50 3.45
N ASN A 76 17.12 -1.85 4.49
CA ASN A 76 15.97 -2.73 4.34
C ASN A 76 14.87 -2.10 3.49
N LYS A 77 14.26 -2.90 2.62
CA LYS A 77 13.10 -2.52 1.81
C LYS A 77 11.81 -2.64 2.62
N HIS A 78 10.96 -1.67 2.43
CA HIS A 78 9.64 -1.61 3.04
C HIS A 78 8.62 -1.31 1.95
N ILE A 79 7.40 -1.79 2.16
CA ILE A 79 6.23 -1.47 1.35
C ILE A 79 5.22 -0.74 2.22
N ALA A 80 4.79 0.45 1.80
CA ALA A 80 3.61 1.10 2.34
C ALA A 80 2.41 0.75 1.46
N VAL A 81 1.32 0.25 2.06
CA VAL A 81 0.05 0.01 1.35
C VAL A 81 -0.97 1.02 1.85
N PHE A 82 -1.64 1.70 0.92
CA PHE A 82 -2.52 2.80 1.22
C PHE A 82 -3.62 2.92 0.15
N GLY A 83 -4.59 3.77 0.41
CA GLY A 83 -5.67 4.11 -0.51
C GLY A 83 -5.83 5.61 -0.55
N PHE A 84 -6.05 6.13 -1.75
CA PHE A 84 -6.24 7.55 -1.99
C PHE A 84 -7.44 7.77 -2.90
N GLY A 85 -8.22 8.80 -2.59
CA GLY A 85 -9.38 9.20 -3.39
C GLY A 85 -10.17 10.29 -2.69
N GLU A 86 -11.41 10.50 -3.11
CA GLU A 86 -12.31 11.46 -2.49
C GLU A 86 -13.37 10.75 -1.64
N SER A 87 -13.62 11.29 -0.44
CA SER A 87 -14.72 10.83 0.42
C SER A 87 -16.04 11.54 0.11
N GLN A 88 -15.94 12.78 -0.36
CA GLN A 88 -17.00 13.66 -0.86
C GLN A 88 -16.35 14.65 -1.84
N PRO A 89 -17.11 15.31 -2.73
CA PRO A 89 -16.56 16.29 -3.66
C PRO A 89 -15.69 17.33 -2.93
N GLY A 90 -14.42 17.44 -3.31
CA GLY A 90 -13.46 18.39 -2.72
C GLY A 90 -12.84 17.96 -1.38
N ARG A 91 -13.13 16.74 -0.88
CA ARG A 91 -12.48 16.19 0.33
C ARG A 91 -11.70 14.92 0.01
N ASN A 92 -10.43 15.13 -0.31
CA ASN A 92 -9.45 14.07 -0.47
C ASN A 92 -9.25 13.31 0.85
N LEU A 93 -9.13 11.99 0.74
CA LEU A 93 -8.85 11.07 1.81
C LEU A 93 -7.65 10.22 1.41
N LEU A 94 -6.63 10.23 2.27
CA LEU A 94 -5.51 9.31 2.23
C LEU A 94 -5.61 8.38 3.43
N TYR A 95 -5.81 7.09 3.19
CA TYR A 95 -5.83 6.07 4.22
C TYR A 95 -4.60 5.18 4.11
N ILE A 96 -3.84 5.07 5.19
CA ILE A 96 -2.67 4.20 5.26
C ILE A 96 -3.12 2.89 5.88
N SER A 97 -3.06 1.80 5.11
CA SER A 97 -3.35 0.46 5.65
C SER A 97 -2.22 0.00 6.57
N GLY A 98 -0.98 0.26 6.17
CA GLY A 98 0.18 -0.04 6.99
C GLY A 98 1.50 0.01 6.23
N VAL A 99 2.55 -0.46 6.91
CA VAL A 99 3.90 -0.63 6.37
C VAL A 99 4.39 -2.03 6.73
N TRP A 100 4.94 -2.73 5.76
CA TRP A 100 5.51 -4.07 5.93
C TRP A 100 6.94 -4.11 5.43
N LYS A 101 7.72 -5.05 5.98
CA LYS A 101 9.05 -5.38 5.48
C LYS A 101 8.90 -6.35 4.32
N ILE A 102 9.65 -6.12 3.25
CA ILE A 102 9.72 -7.02 2.09
C ILE A 102 11.17 -7.43 1.83
N LYS A 103 11.37 -8.50 1.06
CA LYS A 103 12.69 -9.02 0.71
C LYS A 103 13.37 -8.17 -0.36
#